data_AF-A0AAW2T5P5-F1
#
_entry.id   AF-A0AAW2T5P5-F1
#
_cell.length_a   1.000
_cell.length_b   1.000
_cell.length_c   1.000
_cell.angle_alpha   90.00
_cell.angle_beta   90.00
_cell.angle_gamma   90.00
#
_symmetry.space_group_name_H-M   'P 1'
#
loop_
_entity.id
_entity.type
_entity.pdbx_description
1 polymer ?
#
loop_
_entity_poly.entity_id
_entity_poly.type
_entity_poly.pdbx_seq_one_letter_code
_entity_poly.pdbx_strand_id
1 'polypeptide(L)'
;MEESEPVSPTGQYFTSSVISVSVVAVLESQHPIDDSQTTSLLRHVFLPINPRFSSVMVKDKNGVKHWKKVEVKLQDHVKVPTFPQGKSPDFYDGCFSDYLSKVAIDQLPLTKPLWEIHIVKYPTTTAAGNVVFKLHHALGDGYSLMGALLSCLQRADNPAIPLTFPAFNAKTEARRADRSVCGSLGRAVSGVINTVCDFGWSLLKSSAIEDDVTPVRSGDEGVEFRPITISTLTFSIDEIKQVKASLGVVSASIFLPV
;
A
#
# COMPACT_ATOMS: atom_id res chain seq x y z
N MET A 1 27.44 -0.84 19.73
CA MET A 1 26.70 0.34 19.22
C MET A 1 25.65 -0.23 18.29
N GLU A 2 24.36 -0.19 18.64
CA GLU A 2 23.34 -0.66 17.69
C GLU A 2 23.41 0.24 16.46
N GLU A 3 23.70 -0.36 15.32
CA GLU A 3 23.82 0.33 14.03
C GLU A 3 22.40 0.74 13.61
N SER A 4 22.08 2.04 13.73
CA SER A 4 20.76 2.56 13.37
C SER A 4 20.69 2.79 11.86
N GLU A 5 19.78 2.09 11.19
CA GLU A 5 19.57 2.23 9.74
C GLU A 5 18.90 3.59 9.44
N PRO A 6 19.43 4.40 8.51
CA PRO A 6 18.77 5.64 8.10
C PRO A 6 17.46 5.34 7.38
N VAL A 7 16.47 6.21 7.53
CA VAL A 7 15.22 6.13 6.77
C VAL A 7 15.52 6.44 5.30
N SER A 8 14.90 5.70 4.37
CA SER A 8 15.07 5.93 2.93
C SER A 8 14.64 7.35 2.52
N PRO A 9 15.18 7.94 1.44
CA PRO A 9 14.80 9.28 0.98
C PRO A 9 13.28 9.45 0.83
N THR A 10 12.62 8.46 0.21
CA THR A 10 11.16 8.42 0.05
C THR A 10 10.44 8.35 1.40
N GLY A 11 10.93 7.55 2.34
CA GLY A 11 10.38 7.48 3.69
C GLY A 11 10.55 8.78 4.47
N GLN A 12 11.67 9.49 4.28
CA GLN A 12 11.89 10.79 4.91
C GLN A 12 10.93 11.86 4.37
N TYR A 13 10.69 11.85 3.06
CA TYR A 13 9.77 12.75 2.36
C TYR A 13 8.31 12.55 2.79
N PHE A 14 7.84 11.29 2.77
CA PHE A 14 6.47 10.94 3.17
C PHE A 14 6.21 10.97 4.67
N THR A 15 7.20 11.29 5.49
CA THR A 15 7.04 11.45 6.94
C THR A 15 7.30 12.90 7.34
N SER A 16 6.71 13.88 6.67
CA SER A 16 6.87 15.31 7.01
C SER A 16 5.61 15.87 7.68
N SER A 17 5.71 17.07 8.25
CA SER A 17 4.56 17.77 8.81
C SER A 17 3.52 18.19 7.76
N VAL A 18 3.91 18.17 6.47
CA VAL A 18 3.08 18.58 5.33
C VAL A 18 2.54 17.38 4.57
N ILE A 19 3.34 16.31 4.46
CA ILE A 19 3.01 15.10 3.69
C ILE A 19 3.21 13.88 4.60
N SER A 20 2.10 13.23 4.93
CA SER A 20 2.03 11.97 5.66
C SER A 20 1.17 10.98 4.87
N VAL A 21 1.79 10.01 4.22
CA VAL A 21 1.07 9.05 3.35
C VAL A 21 0.91 7.72 4.06
N SER A 22 -0.34 7.23 4.09
CA SER A 22 -0.67 5.90 4.62
C SER A 22 -1.26 5.02 3.53
N VAL A 23 -0.92 3.74 3.59
CA VAL A 23 -1.55 2.67 2.81
C VAL A 23 -2.61 2.04 3.71
N VAL A 24 -3.86 2.04 3.24
CA VAL A 24 -4.98 1.35 3.89
C VAL A 24 -5.33 0.13 3.05
N ALA A 25 -5.27 -1.05 3.65
CA ALA A 25 -5.67 -2.30 3.02
C ALA A 25 -6.83 -2.93 3.82
N VAL A 26 -7.84 -3.42 3.11
CA VAL A 26 -9.02 -4.05 3.70
C VAL A 26 -9.07 -5.51 3.26
N LEU A 27 -9.17 -6.42 4.22
CA LEU A 27 -9.47 -7.83 4.01
C LEU A 27 -10.88 -8.12 4.50
N GLU A 28 -11.71 -8.58 3.58
CA GLU A 28 -13.09 -8.98 3.86
C GLU A 28 -13.15 -10.51 4.06
N SER A 29 -13.86 -10.96 5.09
CA SER A 29 -14.04 -12.37 5.40
C SER A 29 -15.50 -12.77 5.29
N GLN A 30 -15.79 -13.89 4.61
CA GLN A 30 -17.13 -14.49 4.58
C GLN A 30 -17.53 -15.12 5.90
N HIS A 31 -16.57 -15.35 6.81
CA HIS A 31 -16.79 -15.92 8.13
C HIS A 31 -16.51 -14.88 9.22
N PRO A 32 -17.24 -14.91 10.35
CA PRO A 32 -16.94 -14.06 11.49
C PRO A 32 -15.47 -14.20 11.92
N ILE A 33 -14.81 -13.07 12.18
CA ILE A 33 -13.39 -13.06 12.55
C ILE A 33 -13.25 -13.47 14.02
N ASP A 34 -12.50 -14.54 14.26
CA ASP A 34 -11.94 -14.87 15.57
C ASP A 34 -10.59 -14.15 15.75
N ASP A 35 -10.51 -13.25 16.73
CA ASP A 35 -9.30 -12.49 17.06
C ASP A 35 -8.50 -13.08 18.22
N SER A 36 -8.88 -14.27 18.72
CA SER A 36 -8.19 -14.96 19.81
C SER A 36 -6.69 -15.17 19.54
N GLN A 37 -6.33 -15.41 18.27
CA GLN A 37 -4.95 -15.65 17.85
C GLN A 37 -4.22 -14.39 17.34
N THR A 38 -4.88 -13.23 17.25
CA THR A 38 -4.31 -12.02 16.63
C THR A 38 -2.97 -11.64 17.26
N THR A 39 -2.88 -11.62 18.59
CA THR A 39 -1.64 -11.23 19.30
C THR A 39 -0.50 -12.22 19.01
N SER A 40 -0.81 -13.51 18.93
CA SER A 40 0.17 -14.56 18.63
C SER A 40 0.71 -14.42 17.20
N LEU A 41 -0.20 -14.29 16.22
CA LEU A 41 0.14 -14.11 14.81
C LEU A 41 0.98 -12.84 14.61
N LEU A 42 0.63 -11.75 15.28
CA LEU A 42 1.42 -10.53 15.19
C LEU A 42 2.84 -10.72 15.72
N ARG A 43 2.98 -11.36 16.88
CA ARG A 43 4.27 -11.57 17.53
C ARG A 43 5.18 -12.51 16.75
N HIS A 44 4.63 -13.60 16.23
CA HIS A 44 5.41 -14.71 15.70
C HIS A 44 5.47 -14.77 14.17
N VAL A 45 4.55 -14.10 13.48
CA VAL A 45 4.48 -14.10 12.00
C VAL A 45 4.71 -12.70 11.44
N PHE A 46 3.95 -11.69 11.88
CA PHE A 46 4.00 -10.35 11.29
C PHE A 46 5.26 -9.54 11.64
N LEU A 47 5.56 -9.38 12.93
CA LEU A 47 6.73 -8.60 13.37
C LEU A 47 8.06 -9.14 12.81
N PRO A 48 8.27 -10.47 12.68
CA PRO A 48 9.48 -11.02 12.10
C PRO A 48 9.67 -10.79 10.59
N ILE A 49 8.63 -10.40 9.83
CA ILE A 49 8.76 -10.18 8.37
C ILE A 49 9.84 -9.14 8.07
N ASN A 50 9.83 -8.03 8.82
CA ASN A 50 10.75 -6.93 8.60
C ASN A 50 11.03 -6.18 9.92
N PRO A 51 12.31 -5.87 10.24
CA PRO A 51 12.69 -5.10 11.43
C PRO A 51 11.95 -3.76 11.59
N ARG A 52 11.51 -3.14 10.48
CA ARG A 52 10.77 -1.87 10.49
C ARG A 52 9.41 -1.98 11.18
N PHE A 53 8.77 -3.14 11.17
CA PHE A 53 7.53 -3.36 11.94
C PHE A 53 7.75 -3.33 13.46
N SER A 54 9.00 -3.51 13.90
CA SER A 54 9.43 -3.40 15.30
C SER A 54 10.29 -2.15 15.55
N SER A 55 10.19 -1.12 14.71
CA SER A 55 11.02 0.07 14.82
C SER A 55 10.19 1.35 14.82
N VAL A 56 10.68 2.35 15.55
CA VAL A 56 10.16 3.73 15.54
C VAL A 56 11.10 4.64 14.77
N MET A 57 10.55 5.70 14.20
CA MET A 57 11.33 6.71 13.49
C MET A 57 11.83 7.77 14.48
N VAL A 58 13.15 7.89 14.64
CA VAL A 58 13.78 8.88 15.53
C VAL A 58 14.61 9.87 14.71
N LYS A 59 14.63 11.13 15.14
CA LYS A 59 15.43 12.18 14.52
C LYS A 59 16.72 12.37 15.32
N ASP A 60 17.86 12.37 14.64
CA ASP A 60 19.15 12.66 15.27
C ASP A 60 19.40 14.17 15.45
N LYS A 61 20.56 14.53 16.02
CA LYS A 61 20.96 15.93 16.26
C LYS A 61 21.14 16.73 14.96
N ASN A 62 21.43 16.06 13.85
CA ASN A 62 21.62 16.68 12.53
C ASN A 62 20.30 16.76 11.74
N GLY A 63 19.22 16.24 12.30
CA GLY A 63 17.90 16.22 11.71
C GLY A 63 17.62 15.06 10.77
N VAL A 64 18.53 14.10 10.66
CA VAL A 64 18.34 12.89 9.86
C VAL A 64 17.47 11.90 10.63
N LYS A 65 16.54 11.26 9.92
CA LYS A 65 15.63 10.27 10.51
C LYS A 65 16.23 8.87 10.39
N HIS A 66 16.16 8.10 11.47
CA HIS A 66 16.67 6.74 11.57
C HIS A 66 15.61 5.81 12.15
N TRP A 67 15.70 4.54 11.80
CA TRP A 67 14.92 3.49 12.44
C TRP A 67 15.60 3.05 13.72
N LYS A 68 14.84 3.06 14.82
CA LYS A 68 15.27 2.53 16.11
C LYS A 68 14.37 1.38 16.49
N LYS A 69 14.95 0.20 16.68
CA LYS A 69 14.22 -0.98 17.15
C LYS A 69 13.67 -0.74 18.56
N VAL A 70 12.44 -1.18 18.80
CA VAL A 70 11.75 -1.08 20.09
C VAL A 70 11.02 -2.38 20.40
N GLU A 71 10.66 -2.55 21.67
CA GLU A 71 9.69 -3.57 22.04
C GLU A 71 8.28 -3.08 21.69
N VAL A 72 7.55 -3.88 20.90
CA VAL A 72 6.22 -3.53 20.42
C VAL A 72 5.14 -3.97 21.41
N LYS A 73 4.35 -3.01 21.90
CA LYS A 73 3.14 -3.29 22.69
C LYS A 73 1.96 -3.54 21.77
N LEU A 74 1.73 -4.79 21.38
CA LEU A 74 0.72 -5.17 20.38
C LEU A 74 -0.69 -4.63 20.63
N GLN A 75 -1.11 -4.52 21.90
CA GLN A 75 -2.42 -3.99 22.29
C GLN A 75 -2.63 -2.53 21.84
N ASP A 76 -1.56 -1.76 21.71
CA ASP A 76 -1.63 -0.37 21.25
C ASP A 76 -1.86 -0.25 19.73
N HIS A 77 -1.63 -1.34 18.98
CA HIS A 77 -1.70 -1.38 17.53
C HIS A 77 -2.95 -2.09 17.01
N VAL A 78 -3.63 -2.88 17.85
CA VAL A 78 -4.86 -3.61 17.50
C VAL A 78 -6.08 -2.87 18.04
N LYS A 79 -6.96 -2.44 17.14
CA LYS A 79 -8.19 -1.70 17.46
C LYS A 79 -9.41 -2.53 17.08
N VAL A 80 -10.32 -2.74 18.02
CA VAL A 80 -11.59 -3.44 17.76
C VAL A 80 -12.73 -2.43 17.98
N PRO A 81 -13.24 -1.76 16.94
CA PRO A 81 -14.34 -0.83 17.11
C PRO A 81 -15.61 -1.56 17.56
N THR A 82 -16.44 -0.84 18.32
CA THR A 82 -17.73 -1.33 18.78
C THR A 82 -18.83 -0.48 18.16
N PHE A 83 -19.79 -1.14 17.50
CA PHE A 83 -20.98 -0.54 16.91
C PHE A 83 -22.25 -1.06 17.61
N PRO A 84 -23.40 -0.35 17.46
CA PRO A 84 -24.68 -0.82 17.98
C PRO A 84 -25.03 -2.22 17.46
N GLN A 85 -25.45 -3.12 18.35
CA GLN A 85 -25.79 -4.51 18.00
C GLN A 85 -27.20 -4.64 17.42
N GLY A 86 -27.46 -5.75 16.72
CA GLY A 86 -28.78 -6.13 16.23
C GLY A 86 -29.30 -5.26 15.09
N LYS A 87 -28.41 -4.65 14.29
CA LYS A 87 -28.75 -3.84 13.13
C LYS A 87 -28.63 -4.66 11.84
N SER A 88 -29.18 -4.14 10.74
CA SER A 88 -29.07 -4.76 9.43
C SER A 88 -27.65 -4.65 8.86
N PRO A 89 -27.26 -5.52 7.91
CA PRO A 89 -25.98 -5.40 7.19
C PRO A 89 -25.79 -4.03 6.51
N ASP A 90 -26.83 -3.47 5.88
CA ASP A 90 -26.77 -2.14 5.25
C ASP A 90 -26.39 -1.02 6.23
N PHE A 91 -26.85 -1.13 7.48
CA PHE A 91 -26.47 -0.19 8.53
C PHE A 91 -24.98 -0.32 8.87
N TYR A 92 -24.46 -1.54 8.89
CA TYR A 92 -23.04 -1.80 9.15
C TYR A 92 -22.15 -1.41 7.97
N ASP A 93 -22.64 -1.43 6.73
CA ASP A 93 -21.92 -0.86 5.57
C ASP A 93 -21.64 0.63 5.78
N GLY A 94 -22.65 1.39 6.20
CA GLY A 94 -22.50 2.81 6.53
C GLY A 94 -21.51 3.02 7.69
N CYS A 95 -21.67 2.28 8.78
CA CYS A 95 -20.74 2.35 9.92
C CYS A 95 -19.30 2.02 9.52
N PHE A 96 -19.12 1.02 8.66
CA PHE A 96 -17.80 0.60 8.18
C PHE A 96 -17.18 1.65 7.26
N SER A 97 -17.96 2.23 6.33
CA SER A 97 -17.49 3.31 5.45
C SER A 97 -17.06 4.56 6.23
N ASP A 98 -17.87 4.99 7.21
CA ASP A 98 -17.55 6.11 8.09
C ASP A 98 -16.29 5.82 8.91
N TYR A 99 -16.19 4.61 9.45
CA TYR A 99 -15.02 4.18 10.21
C TYR A 99 -13.77 4.15 9.35
N LEU A 100 -13.84 3.59 8.14
CA LEU A 100 -12.71 3.51 7.21
C LEU A 100 -12.25 4.92 6.79
N SER A 101 -13.19 5.82 6.54
CA SER A 101 -12.91 7.23 6.23
C SER A 101 -12.17 7.92 7.38
N LYS A 102 -12.61 7.71 8.63
CA LYS A 102 -11.89 8.19 9.81
C LYS A 102 -10.48 7.59 9.92
N VAL A 103 -10.36 6.28 9.74
CA VAL A 103 -9.06 5.58 9.80
C VAL A 103 -8.11 6.10 8.72
N ALA A 104 -8.59 6.45 7.53
CA ALA A 104 -7.76 6.98 6.46
C ALA A 104 -7.20 8.39 6.77
N ILE A 105 -7.94 9.22 7.52
CA ILE A 105 -7.56 10.59 7.86
C ILE A 105 -6.65 10.66 9.09
N ASP A 106 -6.89 9.81 10.10
CA ASP A 106 -6.13 9.84 11.34
C ASP A 106 -4.62 9.70 11.05
N GLN A 107 -3.75 10.37 11.80
CA GLN A 107 -2.31 10.17 11.64
C GLN A 107 -1.78 9.08 12.57
N LEU A 108 -0.80 8.32 12.10
CA LEU A 108 -0.12 7.33 12.93
C LEU A 108 0.83 8.05 13.90
N PRO A 109 0.83 7.69 15.20
CA PRO A 109 1.70 8.32 16.17
C PRO A 109 3.17 7.96 15.90
N LEU A 110 4.02 8.96 15.71
CA LEU A 110 5.46 8.75 15.44
C LEU A 110 6.24 8.15 16.61
N THR A 111 5.61 8.05 17.79
CA THR A 111 6.21 7.46 19.01
C THR A 111 6.13 5.93 19.04
N LYS A 112 5.44 5.31 18.08
CA LYS A 112 5.25 3.85 17.98
C LYS A 112 5.55 3.38 16.56
N PRO A 113 5.75 2.07 16.33
CA PRO A 113 5.85 1.53 14.99
C PRO A 113 4.67 1.98 14.12
N LEU A 114 4.96 2.36 12.87
CA LEU A 114 4.02 3.12 12.05
C LEU A 114 2.98 2.24 11.33
N TRP A 115 2.27 1.42 12.10
CA TRP A 115 1.21 0.56 11.58
C TRP A 115 0.13 0.31 12.64
N GLU A 116 -1.11 0.08 12.19
CA GLU A 116 -2.26 -0.28 13.01
C GLU A 116 -3.09 -1.35 12.29
N ILE A 117 -3.77 -2.18 13.07
CA ILE A 117 -4.71 -3.19 12.58
C ILE A 117 -6.05 -2.95 13.27
N HIS A 118 -7.11 -2.91 12.48
CA HIS A 118 -8.47 -2.72 12.96
C HIS A 118 -9.30 -3.95 12.62
N ILE A 119 -9.97 -4.53 13.60
CA ILE A 119 -10.77 -5.75 13.44
C ILE A 119 -12.24 -5.39 13.65
N VAL A 120 -12.99 -5.31 12.56
CA VAL A 120 -14.41 -4.97 12.54
C VAL A 120 -15.22 -6.28 12.50
N LYS A 121 -15.83 -6.64 13.62
CA LYS A 121 -16.55 -7.92 13.81
C LYS A 121 -18.06 -7.81 13.54
N TYR A 122 -18.45 -6.91 12.63
CA TYR A 122 -19.85 -6.67 12.31
C TYR A 122 -20.08 -7.04 10.84
N PRO A 123 -21.16 -7.79 10.53
CA PRO A 123 -21.42 -8.23 9.17
C PRO A 123 -21.87 -7.07 8.29
N THR A 124 -21.14 -6.81 7.22
CA THR A 124 -21.53 -5.94 6.09
C THR A 124 -22.35 -6.75 5.07
N THR A 125 -22.84 -6.10 4.02
CA THR A 125 -23.56 -6.80 2.93
C THR A 125 -22.67 -7.78 2.16
N THR A 126 -21.35 -7.53 2.14
CA THR A 126 -20.35 -8.33 1.41
C THR A 126 -19.58 -9.32 2.28
N ALA A 127 -19.50 -9.08 3.59
CA ALA A 127 -18.59 -9.80 4.48
C ALA A 127 -19.17 -10.00 5.88
N ALA A 128 -18.83 -11.11 6.54
CA ALA A 128 -19.17 -11.35 7.94
C ALA A 128 -18.22 -10.62 8.92
N GLY A 129 -17.07 -10.15 8.45
CA GLY A 129 -16.14 -9.32 9.21
C GLY A 129 -15.04 -8.76 8.33
N ASN A 130 -14.43 -7.66 8.78
CA ASN A 130 -13.41 -6.93 8.04
C ASN A 130 -12.16 -6.70 8.89
N VAL A 131 -10.97 -6.89 8.30
CA VAL A 131 -9.69 -6.51 8.88
C VAL A 131 -9.10 -5.37 8.06
N VAL A 132 -8.82 -4.24 8.71
CA VAL A 132 -8.21 -3.07 8.08
C VAL A 132 -6.78 -2.94 8.57
N PHE A 133 -5.83 -2.94 7.65
CA PHE A 133 -4.44 -2.60 7.92
C PHE A 133 -4.20 -1.15 7.51
N LYS A 134 -3.60 -0.38 8.41
CA LYS A 134 -3.13 0.96 8.13
C LYS A 134 -1.64 1.01 8.35
N LEU A 135 -0.89 1.26 7.29
CA LEU A 135 0.57 1.20 7.28
C LEU A 135 1.11 2.52 6.74
N HIS A 136 2.07 3.13 7.42
CA HIS A 136 2.71 4.33 6.87
C HIS A 136 3.59 3.97 5.67
N HIS A 137 3.56 4.78 4.60
CA HIS A 137 4.28 4.50 3.34
C HIS A 137 5.81 4.43 3.52
N ALA A 138 6.34 4.99 4.61
CA ALA A 138 7.75 4.84 4.96
C ALA A 138 8.17 3.39 5.27
N LEU A 139 7.21 2.49 5.58
CA LEU A 139 7.48 1.08 5.82
C LEU A 139 7.77 0.33 4.51
N GLY A 140 7.08 0.69 3.43
CA GLY A 140 7.23 0.07 2.12
C GLY A 140 6.20 0.61 1.12
N ASP A 141 6.44 0.35 -0.16
CA ASP A 141 5.44 0.57 -1.20
C ASP A 141 4.37 -0.53 -1.20
N GLY A 142 3.29 -0.32 -1.97
CA GLY A 142 2.19 -1.28 -2.07
C GLY A 142 2.64 -2.68 -2.52
N TYR A 143 3.66 -2.78 -3.38
CA TYR A 143 4.17 -4.07 -3.84
C TYR A 143 4.86 -4.85 -2.72
N SER A 144 5.77 -4.19 -1.99
CA SER A 144 6.50 -4.76 -0.87
C SER A 144 5.55 -5.13 0.28
N LEU A 145 4.54 -4.30 0.54
CA LEU A 145 3.52 -4.57 1.55
C LEU A 145 2.62 -5.75 1.17
N MET A 146 2.21 -5.87 -0.10
CA MET A 146 1.49 -7.05 -0.58
C MET A 146 2.36 -8.31 -0.49
N GLY A 147 3.65 -8.22 -0.84
CA GLY A 147 4.60 -9.32 -0.66
C GLY A 147 4.73 -9.77 0.80
N ALA A 148 4.78 -8.82 1.73
CA ALA A 148 4.80 -9.08 3.18
C ALA A 148 3.48 -9.73 3.67
N LEU A 149 2.33 -9.27 3.18
CA LEU A 149 1.06 -9.89 3.50
C LEU A 149 1.01 -11.34 3.00
N LEU A 150 1.39 -11.54 1.73
CA LEU A 150 1.39 -12.86 1.10
C LEU A 150 2.37 -13.82 1.79
N SER A 151 3.52 -13.36 2.27
CA SER A 151 4.46 -14.23 3.00
C SER A 151 3.92 -14.74 4.35
N CYS A 152 2.88 -14.09 4.90
CA CYS A 152 2.18 -14.56 6.09
C CYS A 152 1.13 -15.63 5.80
N LEU A 153 0.74 -15.77 4.53
CA LEU A 153 -0.34 -16.66 4.12
C LEU A 153 0.23 -18.03 3.73
N GLN A 154 -0.57 -19.05 3.99
CA GLN A 154 -0.26 -20.44 3.63
C GLN A 154 -1.35 -20.96 2.70
N ARG A 155 -0.99 -21.98 1.92
CA ARG A 155 -1.95 -22.65 1.05
C ARG A 155 -3.01 -23.38 1.87
N ALA A 156 -4.27 -23.22 1.48
CA ALA A 156 -5.41 -23.88 2.14
C ALA A 156 -5.40 -25.41 1.94
N ASP A 157 -4.90 -25.89 0.80
CA ASP A 157 -4.86 -27.32 0.48
C ASP A 157 -3.66 -28.04 1.10
N ASN A 158 -2.49 -27.39 1.13
CA ASN A 158 -1.31 -27.93 1.79
C ASN A 158 -0.39 -26.82 2.35
N PRO A 159 -0.45 -26.56 3.67
CA PRO A 159 0.36 -25.53 4.32
C PRO A 159 1.88 -25.70 4.22
N ALA A 160 2.37 -26.93 3.96
CA ALA A 160 3.80 -27.20 3.81
C ALA A 160 4.37 -26.70 2.47
N ILE A 161 3.51 -26.39 1.50
CA ILE A 161 3.92 -25.89 0.19
C ILE A 161 3.85 -24.36 0.20
N PRO A 162 4.93 -23.65 -0.17
CA PRO A 162 4.91 -22.20 -0.30
C PRO A 162 3.83 -21.73 -1.29
N LEU A 163 3.36 -20.51 -1.12
CA LEU A 163 2.49 -19.87 -2.10
C LEU A 163 3.21 -19.76 -3.44
N THR A 164 2.55 -20.23 -4.50
CA THR A 164 3.04 -20.17 -5.87
C THR A 164 2.38 -19.04 -6.63
N PHE A 165 3.17 -18.15 -7.21
CA PHE A 165 2.68 -17.09 -8.10
C PHE A 165 2.86 -17.48 -9.57
N PRO A 166 1.98 -17.02 -10.47
CA PRO A 166 2.15 -17.22 -11.90
C PRO A 166 3.49 -16.65 -12.37
N ALA A 167 4.24 -17.41 -13.17
CA ALA A 167 5.49 -16.94 -13.73
C ALA A 167 5.25 -15.77 -14.70
N PHE A 168 6.00 -14.69 -14.54
CA PHE A 168 5.99 -13.59 -15.48
C PHE A 168 6.66 -14.04 -16.79
N ASN A 169 5.86 -14.32 -17.82
CA ASN A 169 6.39 -14.63 -19.14
C ASN A 169 6.85 -13.34 -19.82
N ALA A 170 8.14 -13.00 -19.69
CA ALA A 170 8.77 -11.89 -20.40
C ALA A 170 8.96 -12.17 -21.92
N LYS A 171 7.97 -12.76 -22.59
CA LYS A 171 8.01 -13.06 -24.03
C LYS A 171 7.34 -11.97 -24.86
N THR A 172 7.74 -10.72 -24.65
CA THR A 172 7.52 -9.60 -25.58
C THR A 172 8.63 -8.59 -25.27
N GLU A 173 9.84 -8.74 -25.79
CA GLU A 173 10.34 -7.94 -26.93
C GLU A 173 11.67 -8.49 -27.49
N ALA A 174 11.82 -9.80 -27.69
CA ALA A 174 12.97 -10.37 -28.42
C ALA A 174 12.74 -10.39 -29.96
N ARG A 175 12.01 -9.40 -30.51
CA ARG A 175 11.80 -9.25 -31.95
C ARG A 175 11.89 -7.78 -32.37
N ARG A 176 13.12 -7.26 -32.40
CA ARG A 176 13.68 -6.39 -33.46
C ARG A 176 14.99 -5.79 -33.00
N ALA A 177 16.11 -6.42 -33.35
CA ALA A 177 17.39 -5.74 -33.45
C ALA A 177 18.30 -6.46 -34.47
N ASP A 178 17.83 -6.56 -35.72
CA ASP A 178 18.74 -6.50 -36.86
C ASP A 178 18.64 -5.09 -37.44
N ARG A 179 19.41 -4.13 -36.89
CA ARG A 179 19.56 -2.78 -37.46
C ARG A 179 20.93 -2.20 -37.13
N SER A 180 21.78 -2.18 -38.16
CA SER A 180 22.88 -1.25 -38.47
C SER A 180 23.44 -0.38 -37.32
N VAL A 181 24.71 -0.63 -37.01
CA VAL A 181 25.54 0.04 -36.00
C VAL A 181 25.68 1.56 -36.23
N CYS A 182 25.43 2.08 -37.43
CA CYS A 182 25.60 3.51 -37.76
C CYS A 182 24.46 4.42 -37.25
N GLY A 183 23.27 3.88 -36.98
CA GLY A 183 22.13 4.66 -36.43
C GLY A 183 22.08 4.74 -34.89
N SER A 184 23.08 4.18 -34.20
CA SER A 184 23.05 3.93 -32.75
C SER A 184 23.52 5.13 -31.93
N LEU A 185 24.53 5.86 -32.43
CA LEU A 185 25.13 6.98 -31.72
C LEU A 185 24.23 8.23 -31.71
N GLY A 186 23.59 8.54 -32.85
CA GLY A 186 22.63 9.65 -32.95
C GLY A 186 21.39 9.45 -32.07
N ARG A 187 20.93 8.20 -31.91
CA ARG A 187 19.82 7.87 -30.99
C ARG A 187 20.22 7.96 -29.53
N ALA A 188 21.44 7.54 -29.18
CA ALA A 188 21.94 7.69 -27.81
C ALA A 188 22.08 9.16 -27.42
N VAL A 189 22.66 9.99 -28.29
CA VAL A 189 22.81 11.44 -28.04
C VAL A 189 21.46 12.15 -28.00
N SER A 190 20.55 11.84 -28.93
CA SER A 190 19.18 12.38 -28.89
C SER A 190 18.43 11.94 -27.62
N GLY A 191 18.63 10.70 -27.15
CA GLY A 191 18.05 10.21 -25.90
C GLY A 191 18.56 10.97 -24.68
N VAL A 192 19.87 11.26 -24.61
CA VAL A 192 20.47 12.07 -23.54
C VAL A 192 19.94 13.50 -23.57
N ILE A 193 19.88 14.13 -24.75
CA ILE A 193 19.36 15.50 -24.90
C ILE A 193 17.90 15.56 -24.49
N ASN A 194 17.07 14.62 -24.94
CA ASN A 194 15.67 14.55 -24.54
C ASN A 194 15.53 14.36 -23.03
N THR A 195 16.33 13.49 -22.42
CA THR A 195 16.32 13.30 -20.96
C THR A 195 16.67 14.58 -20.20
N VAL A 196 17.67 15.34 -20.68
CA VAL A 196 18.07 16.62 -20.06
C VAL A 196 17.00 17.69 -20.26
N CYS A 197 16.40 17.78 -21.44
CA CYS A 197 15.29 18.68 -21.72
C CYS A 197 14.05 18.32 -20.88
N ASP A 198 13.70 17.05 -20.78
CA ASP A 198 12.59 16.54 -19.98
C ASP A 198 12.82 16.79 -18.49
N PHE A 199 14.05 16.59 -18.01
CA PHE A 199 14.44 16.91 -16.65
C PHE A 199 14.35 18.42 -16.38
N GLY A 200 14.89 19.26 -17.26
CA GLY A 200 14.81 20.72 -17.14
C GLY A 200 13.39 21.24 -17.21
N TRP A 201 12.56 20.67 -18.08
CA TRP A 201 11.13 20.96 -18.18
C TRP A 201 10.37 20.54 -16.93
N SER A 202 10.72 19.38 -16.35
CA SER A 202 10.14 18.91 -15.08
C SER A 202 10.52 19.80 -13.91
N LEU A 203 11.77 20.29 -13.86
CA LEU A 203 12.19 21.27 -12.86
C LEU A 203 11.43 22.59 -13.02
N LEU A 204 11.31 23.12 -14.23
CA LEU A 204 10.56 24.36 -14.50
C LEU A 204 9.09 24.23 -14.09
N LYS A 205 8.45 23.10 -14.41
CA LYS A 205 7.08 22.81 -13.98
C LYS A 205 6.97 22.75 -12.46
N SER A 206 7.82 21.98 -11.80
CA SER A 206 7.76 21.86 -10.33
C SER A 206 8.05 23.15 -9.56
N SER A 207 8.83 24.10 -10.13
CA SER A 207 9.25 25.31 -9.40
C SER A 207 8.47 26.57 -9.74
N ALA A 208 7.99 26.72 -10.98
CA ALA A 208 7.57 28.01 -11.53
C ALA A 208 6.24 27.98 -12.30
N ILE A 209 5.69 26.81 -12.59
CA ILE A 209 4.41 26.67 -13.30
C ILE A 209 3.45 25.98 -12.35
N GLU A 210 2.45 26.71 -11.89
CA GLU A 210 1.40 26.11 -11.09
C GLU A 210 0.62 25.09 -11.92
N ASP A 211 0.39 23.91 -11.35
CA ASP A 211 -0.40 22.88 -12.00
C ASP A 211 -1.83 23.38 -12.27
N ASP A 212 -2.34 23.08 -13.46
CA ASP A 212 -3.69 23.45 -13.87
C ASP A 212 -4.74 22.93 -12.88
N VAL A 213 -5.79 23.73 -12.66
CA VAL A 213 -6.97 23.28 -11.91
C VAL A 213 -7.70 22.24 -12.75
N THR A 214 -7.91 21.06 -12.17
CA THR A 214 -8.59 19.92 -12.83
C THR A 214 -9.63 19.33 -11.88
N PRO A 215 -10.55 18.45 -12.36
CA PRO A 215 -11.45 17.72 -11.46
C PRO A 215 -10.74 16.91 -10.37
N VAL A 216 -9.44 16.59 -10.57
CA VAL A 216 -8.59 15.88 -9.60
C VAL A 216 -7.85 16.85 -8.67
N ARG A 217 -7.45 18.04 -9.16
CA ARG A 217 -6.76 19.09 -8.40
C ARG A 217 -7.65 20.33 -8.32
N SER A 218 -8.29 20.56 -7.17
CA SER A 218 -9.17 21.73 -6.98
C SER A 218 -8.44 23.07 -6.97
N GLY A 219 -7.14 23.10 -6.64
CA GLY A 219 -6.34 24.33 -6.50
C GLY A 219 -6.56 25.07 -5.17
N ASP A 220 -7.45 24.58 -4.31
CA ASP A 220 -7.68 25.14 -2.98
C ASP A 220 -6.56 24.75 -2.00
N GLU A 221 -6.13 25.68 -1.14
CA GLU A 221 -5.25 25.38 -0.01
C GLU A 221 -5.99 24.58 1.09
N GLY A 222 -5.27 23.70 1.79
CA GLY A 222 -5.78 22.97 2.94
C GLY A 222 -6.77 21.84 2.61
N VAL A 223 -6.84 21.41 1.36
CA VAL A 223 -7.64 20.24 0.93
C VAL A 223 -7.23 18.97 1.67
N GLU A 224 -5.97 18.87 2.08
CA GLU A 224 -5.39 17.78 2.85
C GLU A 224 -5.97 17.62 4.26
N PHE A 225 -6.66 18.64 4.78
CA PHE A 225 -7.33 18.62 6.09
C PHE A 225 -8.84 18.44 5.98
N ARG A 226 -9.40 18.39 4.76
CA ARG A 226 -10.84 18.22 4.57
C ARG A 226 -11.25 16.77 4.88
N PRO A 227 -12.50 16.55 5.31
CA PRO A 227 -13.04 15.20 5.44
C PRO A 227 -12.92 14.44 4.11
N ILE A 228 -12.49 13.18 4.21
CA ILE A 228 -12.43 12.23 3.10
C ILE A 228 -13.65 11.33 3.21
N THR A 229 -14.30 11.07 2.08
CA THR A 229 -15.32 10.02 1.96
C THR A 229 -14.79 8.93 1.06
N ILE A 230 -14.81 7.68 1.52
CA ILE A 230 -14.39 6.53 0.72
C ILE A 230 -15.62 5.91 0.06
N SER A 231 -15.57 5.79 -1.26
CA SER A 231 -16.55 5.08 -2.06
C SER A 231 -15.93 3.84 -2.69
N THR A 232 -16.62 2.71 -2.58
CA THR A 232 -16.15 1.43 -3.11
C THR A 232 -16.80 1.15 -4.46
N LEU A 233 -15.98 0.81 -5.45
CA LEU A 233 -16.44 0.27 -6.73
C LEU A 233 -15.93 -1.16 -6.86
N THR A 234 -16.83 -2.08 -7.19
CA THR A 234 -16.51 -3.49 -7.34
C THR A 234 -16.41 -3.83 -8.81
N PHE A 235 -15.30 -4.44 -9.21
CA PHE A 235 -15.09 -4.98 -10.54
C PHE A 235 -14.91 -6.48 -10.43
N SER A 236 -15.52 -7.23 -11.34
CA SER A 236 -15.27 -8.66 -11.43
C SER A 236 -13.87 -8.91 -11.97
N ILE A 237 -13.25 -10.00 -11.53
CA ILE A 237 -11.95 -10.44 -12.05
C ILE A 237 -12.04 -10.69 -13.57
N ASP A 238 -13.19 -11.14 -14.06
CA ASP A 238 -13.38 -11.44 -15.48
C ASP A 238 -13.44 -10.18 -16.34
N GLU A 239 -14.02 -9.08 -15.85
CA GLU A 239 -13.92 -7.77 -16.50
C GLU A 239 -12.47 -7.28 -16.56
N ILE A 240 -11.69 -7.45 -15.48
CA ILE A 240 -10.26 -7.09 -15.46
C ILE A 240 -9.49 -7.93 -16.49
N LYS A 241 -9.78 -9.23 -16.59
CA LYS A 241 -9.18 -10.11 -17.61
C LYS A 241 -9.56 -9.66 -19.03
N GLN A 242 -10.80 -9.24 -19.24
CA GLN A 242 -11.25 -8.74 -20.55
C GLN A 242 -10.51 -7.46 -20.93
N VAL A 243 -10.38 -6.50 -20.03
CA VAL A 243 -9.59 -5.27 -20.25
C VAL A 243 -8.14 -5.61 -20.56
N LYS A 244 -7.53 -6.52 -19.79
CA LYS A 244 -6.16 -7.00 -20.02
C LYS A 244 -6.01 -7.61 -21.42
N ALA A 245 -6.96 -8.44 -21.85
CA ALA A 245 -6.98 -9.06 -23.16
C ALA A 245 -7.12 -8.02 -24.29
N SER A 246 -8.01 -7.04 -24.12
CA SER A 246 -8.21 -5.94 -25.07
C SER A 246 -7.00 -5.02 -25.20
N LEU A 247 -6.27 -4.77 -24.11
CA LEU A 247 -5.05 -3.97 -24.12
C LEU A 247 -3.81 -4.73 -24.65
N GLY A 248 -3.93 -6.05 -24.90
CA GLY A 248 -2.83 -6.88 -25.39
C GLY A 248 -1.71 -7.11 -24.37
N VAL A 249 -1.94 -6.83 -23.08
CA VAL A 249 -0.91 -6.80 -22.01
C VAL A 249 -0.75 -8.19 -21.36
N VAL A 250 -0.54 -9.25 -22.15
CA VAL A 250 -0.22 -10.64 -21.73
C VAL A 250 -1.41 -11.63 -21.61
N SER A 251 -1.35 -12.70 -22.40
CA SER A 251 -2.11 -13.95 -22.22
C SER A 251 -1.70 -14.65 -20.92
N ALA A 252 -2.52 -14.59 -19.87
CA ALA A 252 -2.33 -15.43 -18.68
C ALA A 252 -3.68 -15.93 -18.19
N SER A 253 -3.88 -17.25 -18.28
CA SER A 253 -5.00 -17.95 -17.67
C SER A 253 -4.78 -17.99 -16.16
N ILE A 254 -5.54 -17.20 -15.41
CA ILE A 254 -5.65 -17.37 -13.95
C ILE A 254 -6.67 -18.49 -13.74
N PHE A 255 -6.19 -19.68 -13.37
CA PHE A 255 -7.04 -20.74 -12.81
C PHE A 255 -7.04 -20.56 -11.29
N LEU A 256 -8.19 -20.17 -10.74
CA LEU A 256 -8.54 -20.43 -9.35
C LEU A 256 -9.58 -21.56 -9.39
N PRO A 257 -9.32 -22.74 -8.78
CA PRO A 257 -10.36 -23.74 -8.63
C PRO A 257 -11.44 -23.21 -7.67
N VAL A 258 -12.70 -23.47 -8.03
CA VAL A 258 -13.92 -23.24 -7.25
C VAL A 258 -13.88 -24.03 -5.95
#